data_AF-A0A0P9ETF0-F1
#
_entry.id   AF-A0A0P9ETF0-F1
#
_cell.length_a   1.000
_cell.length_b   1.000
_cell.length_c   1.000
_cell.angle_alpha   90.00
_cell.angle_beta   90.00
_cell.angle_gamma   90.00
#
_symmetry.space_group_name_H-M   'P 1'
#
loop_
_entity.id
_entity.type
_entity.pdbx_description
1 polymer ?
#
loop_
_entity_poly.entity_id
_entity_poly.type
_entity_poly.pdbx_seq_one_letter_code
_entity_poly.pdbx_strand_id
1 'polypeptide(L)'
;GENDGNPQTQGDPSWQPFLNAPNYPEFTSGANGAVGALTRMLELYFGTDRVVFTVASTNANAKPKIRTYTRLSGLASDTVEVRIYQGLHFRSADEVARKQGRQVADWAFGHVLRPIGG
;
A
#
# COMPACT_ATOMS: atom_id res chain seq x y z
N GLY A 1 -13.33 17.70 -3.82
CA GLY A 1 -13.99 18.12 -5.06
C GLY A 1 -14.94 19.25 -4.79
N GLU A 2 -16.24 18.96 -4.61
CA GLU A 2 -17.29 19.95 -4.28
C GLU A 2 -16.92 20.89 -3.10
N ASN A 3 -16.25 20.35 -2.07
CA ASN A 3 -16.04 21.00 -0.78
C ASN A 3 -14.55 21.21 -0.41
N ASP A 4 -13.64 21.17 -1.38
CA ASP A 4 -12.20 21.35 -1.09
C ASP A 4 -11.69 22.78 -1.32
N GLY A 5 -12.55 23.70 -1.75
CA GLY A 5 -12.19 25.10 -2.00
C GLY A 5 -11.34 25.32 -3.25
N ASN A 6 -11.18 24.30 -4.11
CA ASN A 6 -10.45 24.41 -5.37
C ASN A 6 -11.42 24.39 -6.56
N PRO A 7 -11.54 25.50 -7.33
CA PRO A 7 -12.47 25.59 -8.45
C PRO A 7 -12.11 24.66 -9.63
N GLN A 8 -10.90 24.09 -9.66
CA GLN A 8 -10.48 23.14 -10.69
C GLN A 8 -10.88 21.69 -10.38
N THR A 9 -11.42 21.43 -9.20
CA THR A 9 -11.79 20.09 -8.74
C THR A 9 -13.28 19.99 -8.45
N GLN A 10 -14.14 20.63 -9.26
CA GLN A 10 -15.59 20.52 -9.10
C GLN A 10 -16.03 19.05 -8.98
N GLY A 11 -16.92 18.76 -8.03
CA GLY A 11 -17.42 17.41 -7.79
C GLY A 11 -18.21 16.89 -8.98
N ASP A 12 -18.11 15.59 -9.24
CA ASP A 12 -18.94 14.88 -10.21
C ASP A 12 -19.88 13.92 -9.47
N PRO A 13 -21.18 14.20 -9.39
CA PRO A 13 -22.14 13.34 -8.70
C PRO A 13 -22.40 12.02 -9.42
N SER A 14 -22.00 11.89 -10.69
CA SER A 14 -22.12 10.66 -11.49
C SER A 14 -20.89 9.77 -11.40
N TRP A 15 -19.79 10.27 -10.82
CA TRP A 15 -18.56 9.50 -10.67
C TRP A 15 -18.78 8.25 -9.81
N GLN A 16 -18.20 7.13 -10.24
CA GLN A 16 -18.21 5.88 -9.51
C GLN A 16 -16.77 5.33 -9.41
N PRO A 17 -16.39 4.75 -8.27
CA PRO A 17 -15.08 4.11 -8.12
C PRO A 17 -15.01 2.85 -8.99
N PHE A 18 -13.80 2.46 -9.38
CA PHE A 18 -13.60 1.22 -10.13
C PHE A 18 -13.96 -0.02 -9.29
N LEU A 19 -13.76 0.05 -7.97
CA LEU A 19 -14.21 -0.98 -7.02
C LEU A 19 -15.20 -0.40 -6.03
N ASN A 20 -16.18 -1.20 -5.62
CA ASN A 20 -17.08 -0.82 -4.54
C ASN A 20 -16.28 -0.55 -3.26
N ALA A 21 -16.53 0.62 -2.67
CA ALA A 21 -15.94 1.00 -1.41
C ALA A 21 -16.32 -0.03 -0.31
N PRO A 22 -15.34 -0.63 0.38
CA PRO A 22 -15.62 -1.49 1.50
C PRO A 22 -16.31 -0.76 2.65
N ASN A 23 -16.98 -1.50 3.54
CA ASN A 23 -17.74 -0.97 4.67
C ASN A 23 -16.85 -0.61 5.89
N TYR A 24 -15.85 0.24 5.67
CA TYR A 24 -15.01 0.81 6.73
C TYR A 24 -14.64 2.27 6.41
N PRO A 25 -14.23 3.08 7.41
CA PRO A 25 -13.77 4.45 7.17
C PRO A 25 -12.58 4.51 6.20
N GLU A 26 -12.51 5.57 5.39
CA GLU A 26 -11.48 5.74 4.36
C GLU A 26 -10.06 5.89 4.95
N PHE A 27 -9.93 6.55 6.11
CA PHE A 27 -8.64 6.82 6.73
C PHE A 27 -8.40 5.95 7.98
N THR A 28 -7.29 5.24 8.13
CA THR A 28 -6.16 5.06 7.18
C THR A 28 -6.35 3.82 6.30
N SER A 29 -5.64 3.76 5.17
CA SER A 29 -5.66 2.61 4.24
C SER A 29 -5.07 1.32 4.82
N GLY A 30 -5.92 0.32 5.11
CA GLY A 30 -5.47 -0.97 5.65
C GLY A 30 -4.49 -1.72 4.74
N ALA A 31 -4.67 -1.64 3.41
CA ALA A 31 -3.79 -2.27 2.43
C ALA A 31 -2.37 -1.68 2.48
N ASN A 32 -2.25 -0.34 2.51
CA ASN A 32 -0.94 0.31 2.60
C ASN A 32 -0.30 0.14 3.98
N GLY A 33 -1.09 0.01 5.05
CA GLY A 33 -0.59 -0.41 6.37
C GLY A 33 0.06 -1.78 6.33
N ALA A 34 -0.62 -2.79 5.77
CA ALA A 34 -0.11 -4.15 5.68
C ALA A 34 1.11 -4.27 4.75
N VAL A 35 1.05 -3.69 3.54
CA VAL A 35 2.16 -3.73 2.58
C VAL A 35 3.36 -2.92 3.09
N GLY A 36 3.11 -1.79 3.76
CA GLY A 36 4.16 -0.98 4.39
C GLY A 36 4.92 -1.77 5.47
N ALA A 37 4.20 -2.53 6.29
CA ALA A 37 4.80 -3.42 7.29
C ALA A 37 5.57 -4.58 6.63
N LEU A 38 4.95 -5.28 5.67
CA LEU A 38 5.56 -6.42 4.97
C LEU A 38 6.87 -6.03 4.28
N THR A 39 6.84 -4.98 3.45
CA THR A 39 8.01 -4.57 2.67
C THR A 39 9.14 -4.07 3.56
N ARG A 40 8.83 -3.38 4.66
CA ARG A 40 9.83 -2.98 5.66
C ARG A 40 10.42 -4.16 6.42
N MET A 41 9.60 -5.13 6.81
CA MET A 41 10.08 -6.33 7.48
C MET A 41 11.08 -7.10 6.61
N LEU A 42 10.77 -7.26 5.32
CA LEU A 42 11.67 -7.91 4.36
C LEU A 42 12.94 -7.09 4.11
N GLU A 43 12.83 -5.75 4.03
CA GLU A 43 13.98 -4.86 3.91
C GLU A 43 14.94 -5.02 5.11
N LEU A 44 14.40 -5.07 6.33
CA LEU A 44 15.17 -5.30 7.55
C LEU A 44 15.83 -6.69 7.57
N TYR A 45 15.05 -7.72 7.21
CA TYR A 45 15.53 -9.10 7.20
C TYR A 45 16.67 -9.34 6.21
N PHE A 46 16.52 -8.86 4.97
CA PHE A 46 17.55 -9.02 3.94
C PHE A 46 18.67 -7.96 4.02
N GLY A 47 18.51 -6.94 4.86
CA GLY A 47 19.43 -5.80 4.94
C GLY A 47 19.45 -4.94 3.67
N THR A 48 18.47 -5.08 2.78
CA THR A 48 18.41 -4.36 1.51
C THR A 48 16.99 -4.25 0.98
N ASP A 49 16.70 -3.13 0.31
CA ASP A 49 15.46 -2.94 -0.47
C ASP A 49 15.54 -3.61 -1.87
N ARG A 50 16.74 -3.95 -2.33
CA ARG A 50 16.99 -4.49 -3.69
C ARG A 50 16.78 -6.00 -3.75
N VAL A 51 15.53 -6.42 -3.56
CA VAL A 51 15.10 -7.81 -3.71
C VAL A 51 14.33 -7.95 -5.02
N VAL A 52 14.77 -8.85 -5.89
CA VAL A 52 14.04 -9.19 -7.12
C VAL A 52 13.01 -10.26 -6.81
N PHE A 53 11.74 -10.00 -7.12
CA PHE A 53 10.66 -10.94 -6.90
C PHE A 53 9.52 -10.71 -7.88
N THR A 54 8.64 -11.71 -7.97
CA THR A 54 7.52 -11.71 -8.89
C THR A 54 6.22 -11.87 -8.11
N VAL A 55 5.22 -11.04 -8.45
CA VAL A 55 3.87 -11.14 -7.91
C VAL A 55 2.94 -11.64 -9.00
N ALA A 56 2.20 -12.71 -8.72
CA ALA A 56 1.18 -13.27 -9.60
C ALA A 56 -0.22 -12.99 -9.04
N SER A 57 -1.11 -12.46 -9.88
CA SER A 57 -2.50 -12.19 -9.52
C SER A 57 -3.35 -13.44 -9.68
N THR A 58 -4.09 -13.78 -8.63
CA THR A 58 -5.10 -14.85 -8.64
C THR A 58 -6.42 -14.42 -9.29
N ASN A 59 -6.64 -13.12 -9.50
CA ASN A 59 -7.85 -12.62 -10.15
C ASN A 59 -7.88 -13.09 -11.61
N ALA A 60 -8.89 -13.88 -11.98
CA ALA A 60 -9.06 -14.47 -13.31
C ALA A 60 -8.95 -13.45 -14.45
N ASN A 61 -9.36 -12.21 -14.23
CA ASN A 61 -9.42 -11.16 -15.24
C ASN A 61 -8.19 -10.24 -15.28
N ALA A 62 -7.24 -10.38 -14.35
CA ALA A 62 -6.07 -9.51 -14.32
C ALA A 62 -5.19 -9.68 -15.57
N LYS A 63 -4.84 -8.55 -16.19
CA LYS A 63 -3.93 -8.48 -17.34
C LYS A 63 -3.00 -7.27 -17.17
N PRO A 64 -1.66 -7.45 -17.08
CA PRO A 64 -0.95 -8.73 -17.00
C PRO A 64 -1.18 -9.46 -15.68
N LYS A 65 -1.04 -10.79 -15.70
CA LYS A 65 -1.18 -11.65 -14.51
C LYS A 65 0.03 -11.61 -13.58
N ILE A 66 1.17 -11.23 -14.12
CA ILE A 66 2.46 -11.34 -13.44
C ILE A 66 3.14 -9.97 -13.54
N ARG A 67 3.73 -9.52 -12.44
CA ARG A 67 4.58 -8.33 -12.39
C ARG A 67 5.85 -8.65 -11.62
N THR A 68 7.00 -8.33 -12.22
CA THR A 68 8.31 -8.45 -11.59
C THR A 68 8.74 -7.11 -11.03
N TYR A 69 9.22 -7.11 -9.79
CA TYR A 69 9.83 -5.97 -9.13
C TYR A 69 11.30 -6.25 -8.89
N THR A 70 12.13 -5.21 -8.97
CA THR A 70 13.56 -5.28 -8.61
C THR A 70 13.84 -4.78 -7.21
N ARG A 71 12.82 -4.22 -6.54
CA ARG A 71 12.89 -3.64 -5.19
C ARG A 71 11.56 -3.80 -4.45
N LEU A 72 11.63 -3.98 -3.14
CA LEU A 72 10.44 -4.07 -2.27
C LEU A 72 9.65 -2.75 -2.26
N SER A 73 10.36 -1.62 -2.28
CA SER A 73 9.80 -0.28 -2.38
C SER A 73 8.95 -0.06 -3.63
N GLY A 74 9.22 -0.79 -4.72
CA GLY A 74 8.41 -0.75 -5.94
C GLY A 74 7.00 -1.26 -5.70
N LEU A 75 6.85 -2.40 -5.01
CA LEU A 75 5.53 -2.94 -4.63
C LEU A 75 4.79 -2.00 -3.69
N ALA A 76 5.49 -1.42 -2.71
CA ALA A 76 4.86 -0.48 -1.77
C ALA A 76 4.36 0.80 -2.47
N SER A 77 5.10 1.32 -3.45
CA SER A 77 4.65 2.48 -4.22
C SER A 77 3.50 2.15 -5.17
N ASP A 78 3.55 1.02 -5.89
CA ASP A 78 2.43 0.56 -6.72
C ASP A 78 1.16 0.32 -5.89
N THR A 79 1.31 -0.08 -4.61
CA THR A 79 0.17 -0.24 -3.70
C THR A 79 -0.49 1.10 -3.37
N VAL A 80 0.25 2.21 -3.21
CA VAL A 80 -0.37 3.54 -3.05
C VAL A 80 -1.18 3.91 -4.30
N GLU A 81 -0.57 3.79 -5.48
CA GLU A 81 -1.23 4.17 -6.73
C GLU A 81 -2.49 3.33 -7.02
N VAL A 82 -2.43 2.01 -6.80
CA VAL A 82 -3.56 1.14 -7.14
C VAL A 82 -4.79 1.42 -6.29
N ARG A 83 -4.65 1.90 -5.04
CA ARG A 83 -5.80 2.27 -4.21
C ARG A 83 -6.49 3.53 -4.73
N ILE A 84 -5.71 4.47 -5.26
CA ILE A 84 -6.20 5.68 -5.93
C ILE A 84 -6.89 5.31 -7.24
N TYR A 85 -6.26 4.47 -8.07
CA TYR A 85 -6.85 4.01 -9.33
C TYR A 85 -8.13 3.19 -9.14
N GLN A 86 -8.23 2.47 -8.02
CA GLN A 86 -9.46 1.76 -7.66
C GLN A 86 -10.58 2.70 -7.19
N GLY A 87 -10.28 3.97 -6.91
CA GLY A 87 -11.21 4.94 -6.35
C GLY A 87 -11.51 4.70 -4.87
N LEU A 88 -10.60 4.03 -4.14
CA LEU A 88 -10.87 3.58 -2.76
C LEU A 88 -10.28 4.49 -1.69
N HIS A 89 -9.13 5.12 -1.95
CA HIS A 89 -8.45 5.97 -0.98
C HIS A 89 -7.92 7.25 -1.60
N PHE A 90 -7.86 8.30 -0.78
CA PHE A 90 -7.05 9.46 -1.05
C PHE A 90 -5.58 9.13 -0.76
N ARG A 91 -4.67 9.76 -1.52
CA ARG A 91 -3.22 9.56 -1.38
C ARG A 91 -2.72 9.75 0.06
N SER A 92 -3.28 10.71 0.78
CA SER A 92 -2.90 10.98 2.18
C SER A 92 -3.20 9.79 3.10
N ALA A 93 -4.35 9.12 2.95
CA ALA A 93 -4.69 7.93 3.72
C ALA A 93 -3.72 6.77 3.45
N ASP A 94 -3.31 6.62 2.18
CA ASP A 94 -2.35 5.60 1.77
C ASP A 94 -0.93 5.88 2.29
N GLU A 95 -0.43 7.10 2.16
CA GLU A 95 0.92 7.48 2.61
C GLU A 95 1.06 7.42 4.14
N VAL A 96 0.06 7.89 4.88
CA VAL A 96 0.05 7.79 6.34
C VAL A 96 0.00 6.33 6.78
N ALA A 97 -0.84 5.51 6.16
CA ALA A 97 -0.91 4.08 6.48
C ALA A 97 0.42 3.37 6.20
N ARG A 98 1.06 3.67 5.06
CA ARG A 98 2.36 3.11 4.72
C ARG A 98 3.41 3.45 5.76
N LYS A 99 3.44 4.71 6.25
CA LYS A 99 4.33 5.14 7.33
C LYS A 99 4.05 4.37 8.62
N GLN A 100 2.77 4.25 9.01
CA GLN A 100 2.35 3.47 10.18
C GLN A 100 2.82 2.01 10.10
N GLY A 101 2.60 1.35 8.96
CA GLY A 101 3.03 -0.03 8.74
C GLY A 101 4.54 -0.21 8.90
N ARG A 102 5.34 0.71 8.35
CA ARG A 102 6.81 0.70 8.52
C ARG A 102 7.22 0.78 9.99
N GLN A 103 6.58 1.67 10.76
CA GLN A 103 6.86 1.81 12.20
C GLN A 103 6.53 0.54 12.99
N VAL A 104 5.42 -0.13 12.65
CA VAL A 104 5.06 -1.43 13.23
C VAL A 104 6.13 -2.48 12.92
N ALA A 105 6.63 -2.53 11.68
CA ALA A 105 7.68 -3.47 11.29
C ALA A 105 9.01 -3.20 12.00
N ASP A 106 9.44 -1.94 12.11
CA ASP A 106 10.64 -1.56 12.87
C ASP A 106 10.53 -1.99 14.33
N TRP A 107 9.37 -1.73 14.96
CA TRP A 107 9.11 -2.15 16.32
C TRP A 107 9.15 -3.67 16.45
N ALA A 108 8.41 -4.40 15.61
CA ALA A 108 8.33 -5.85 15.67
C ALA A 108 9.70 -6.50 15.44
N PHE A 109 10.47 -6.06 14.42
CA PHE A 109 11.80 -6.61 14.15
C PHE A 109 12.74 -6.44 15.35
N GLY A 110 12.72 -5.27 15.98
CA GLY A 110 13.54 -4.97 17.16
C GLY A 110 13.12 -5.67 18.46
N HIS A 111 11.91 -6.25 18.54
CA HIS A 111 11.36 -6.81 19.79
C HIS A 111 11.01 -8.30 19.72
N VAL A 112 10.48 -8.79 18.58
CA VAL A 112 9.97 -10.15 18.44
C VAL A 112 10.78 -11.03 17.49
N LEU A 113 11.62 -10.44 16.63
CA LEU A 113 12.51 -11.17 15.71
C LEU A 113 13.97 -11.04 16.11
N ARG A 114 14.24 -11.15 17.41
CA ARG A 114 15.62 -11.16 17.92
C ARG A 114 16.27 -12.53 17.65
N PRO A 115 17.60 -12.57 17.42
CA PRO A 115 18.33 -13.84 17.38
C PRO A 115 18.03 -14.66 18.63
N ILE A 116 17.83 -15.97 18.45
CA ILE A 116 17.70 -16.89 19.58
C ILE A 116 19.11 -17.12 20.15
N GLY A 117 19.50 -16.28 21.10
CA GLY A 117 20.75 -16.39 21.84
C GLY A 117 21.91 -15.54 21.27
N GLY A 118 22.34 -14.57 22.07
CA GLY A 118 23.70 -14.04 22.08
C GLY A 118 24.28 -14.26 23.47
#